data_AF-A0A382PS93-F1
#
_entry.id   AF-A0A382PS93-F1
#
_cell.length_a   1.000
_cell.length_b   1.000
_cell.length_c   1.000
_cell.angle_alpha   90.00
_cell.angle_beta   90.00
_cell.angle_gamma   90.00
#
_symmetry.space_group_name_H-M   'P 1'
#
loop_
_entity.id
_entity.type
_entity.pdbx_description
1 polymer ?
#
loop_
_entity_poly.entity_id
_entity_poly.type
_entity_poly.pdbx_seq_one_letter_code
_entity_poly.pdbx_strand_id
1 'polypeptide(L)'
;MKLIPILNKIWLFLASTFLCIFILEIFFPKVLNKLPLKLHGNIDPGLFVLVQSSKSSVIPKNYIALAGDSNAVGLGDWLNELKKNSRLENPSYHSAHFIHQKTGQDVISFGAGGAGSLRGLVSEPINQFLHINSKRAFSLEQPKHILVYFYAGNDLNNNIEEVEQRFKSKYDTNQIYNPKYFRRFIEEVILKNHALTTSDSIWSNFIFSKFTVKGIINLFNQQTSKEGKQWDKNFQALKNSNSRLQWNWALIEEYPDFLLKTFDNIALIDG
;
A
#
# COMPACT_ATOMS: atom_id res chain seq x y z
N MET A 1 -32.47 41.34 -23.12
CA MET A 1 -31.06 41.28 -23.60
C MET A 1 -30.06 41.14 -22.43
N LYS A 2 -30.12 40.05 -21.65
CA LYS A 2 -29.24 39.80 -20.47
C LYS A 2 -28.51 38.44 -20.51
N LEU A 3 -28.64 37.68 -21.60
CA LEU A 3 -28.07 36.32 -21.69
C LEU A 3 -26.54 36.33 -21.78
N ILE A 4 -25.96 37.22 -22.59
CA ILE A 4 -24.52 37.30 -22.84
C ILE A 4 -23.72 37.61 -21.55
N PRO A 5 -24.11 38.59 -20.71
CA PRO A 5 -23.43 38.83 -19.43
C PRO A 5 -23.49 37.64 -18.45
N ILE A 6 -24.58 36.88 -18.45
CA ILE A 6 -24.74 35.70 -17.59
C ILE A 6 -23.82 34.57 -18.09
N LEU A 7 -23.79 34.33 -19.40
CA LEU A 7 -22.91 33.35 -20.02
C LEU A 7 -21.42 33.66 -19.75
N ASN A 8 -21.02 34.93 -19.83
CA ASN A 8 -19.65 35.34 -19.54
C ASN A 8 -19.24 35.06 -18.09
N LYS A 9 -20.15 35.26 -17.13
CA LYS A 9 -19.90 34.96 -15.70
C LYS A 9 -19.78 33.46 -15.46
N ILE A 10 -20.63 32.65 -16.09
CA ILE A 10 -20.57 31.18 -16.00
C ILE A 10 -19.25 30.68 -16.58
N TRP A 11 -18.84 31.18 -17.75
CA TRP A 11 -17.56 30.82 -18.36
C TRP A 11 -16.38 31.18 -17.49
N LEU A 12 -16.36 32.38 -16.92
CA LEU A 12 -15.29 32.80 -16.01
C LEU A 12 -15.22 31.90 -14.77
N PHE A 13 -16.38 31.54 -14.20
CA PHE A 13 -16.45 30.62 -13.06
C PHE A 13 -15.92 29.23 -13.40
N LEU A 14 -16.31 28.67 -14.55
CA LEU A 14 -15.80 27.37 -15.00
C LEU A 14 -14.30 27.44 -15.27
N ALA A 15 -13.83 28.43 -16.02
CA ALA A 15 -12.41 28.58 -16.35
C ALA A 15 -11.53 28.73 -15.09
N SER A 16 -11.95 29.55 -14.13
CA SER A 16 -11.24 29.71 -12.86
C SER A 16 -11.23 28.43 -12.02
N THR A 17 -12.34 27.69 -12.00
CA THR A 17 -12.41 26.38 -11.32
C THR A 17 -11.46 25.36 -11.96
N PHE A 18 -11.47 25.25 -13.30
CA PHE A 18 -10.56 24.37 -14.03
C PHE A 18 -9.09 24.74 -13.79
N LEU A 19 -8.75 26.02 -13.82
CA LEU A 19 -7.41 26.50 -13.54
C LEU A 19 -6.97 26.15 -12.11
N CYS A 20 -7.84 26.31 -11.13
CA CYS A 20 -7.57 25.94 -9.75
C CYS A 20 -7.30 24.44 -9.60
N ILE A 21 -8.15 23.58 -10.19
CA ILE A 21 -7.95 22.13 -10.19
C ILE A 21 -6.63 21.76 -10.86
N PHE A 22 -6.32 22.38 -12.00
CA PHE A 22 -5.08 22.15 -12.73
C PHE A 22 -3.83 22.49 -11.89
N ILE A 23 -3.85 23.65 -11.22
CA ILE A 23 -2.77 24.04 -10.30
C ILE A 23 -2.64 23.01 -9.18
N LEU A 24 -3.74 22.62 -8.56
CA LEU A 24 -3.73 21.63 -7.48
C LEU A 24 -3.20 20.27 -7.95
N GLU A 25 -3.51 19.85 -9.17
CA GLU A 25 -3.01 18.61 -9.76
C GLU A 25 -1.48 18.63 -9.95
N ILE A 26 -0.89 19.81 -10.19
CA ILE A 26 0.58 19.97 -10.30
C ILE A 26 1.25 20.01 -8.92
N PHE A 27 0.64 20.67 -7.93
CA PHE A 27 1.27 20.90 -6.63
C PHE A 27 1.02 19.79 -5.61
N PHE A 28 -0.17 19.18 -5.61
CA PHE A 28 -0.54 18.15 -4.65
C PHE A 28 0.41 16.95 -4.62
N PRO A 29 0.89 16.41 -5.77
CA PRO A 29 1.90 15.34 -5.78
C PRO A 29 3.19 15.69 -5.02
N LYS A 30 3.57 16.97 -4.98
CA LYS A 30 4.82 17.44 -4.36
C LYS A 30 4.75 17.54 -2.83
N VAL A 31 3.57 17.42 -2.24
CA VAL A 31 3.33 17.58 -0.79
C VAL A 31 2.69 16.36 -0.15
N LEU A 32 2.63 15.22 -0.85
CA LEU A 32 2.00 13.99 -0.36
C LEU A 32 2.53 13.53 1.01
N ASN A 33 3.83 13.66 1.28
CA ASN A 33 4.43 13.26 2.55
C ASN A 33 4.03 14.14 3.75
N LYS A 34 3.48 15.32 3.47
CA LYS A 34 2.94 16.25 4.48
C LYS A 34 1.45 16.08 4.69
N LEU A 35 0.80 15.15 3.98
CA LEU A 35 -0.61 14.90 4.11
C LEU A 35 -0.92 14.41 5.54
N PRO A 36 -1.88 15.02 6.26
CA PRO A 36 -2.30 14.55 7.57
C PRO A 36 -2.70 13.08 7.56
N LEU A 37 -2.36 12.36 8.62
CA LEU A 37 -2.60 10.91 8.74
C LEU A 37 -4.06 10.52 8.50
N LYS A 38 -5.01 11.36 8.95
CA LYS A 38 -6.45 11.15 8.73
C LYS A 38 -6.87 11.16 7.26
N LEU A 39 -6.10 11.81 6.39
CA LEU A 39 -6.41 11.93 4.97
C LEU A 39 -5.74 10.83 4.13
N HIS A 40 -4.84 10.03 4.70
CA HIS A 40 -4.18 8.92 4.00
C HIS A 40 -5.19 7.92 3.43
N GLY A 41 -6.34 7.74 4.11
CA GLY A 41 -7.45 6.89 3.66
C GLY A 41 -8.04 7.28 2.29
N ASN A 42 -7.84 8.52 1.85
CA ASN A 42 -8.38 9.04 0.58
C ASN A 42 -7.40 8.89 -0.58
N ILE A 43 -6.17 8.44 -0.31
CA ILE A 43 -5.14 8.27 -1.33
C ILE A 43 -5.36 6.95 -2.09
N ASP A 44 -4.86 6.91 -3.31
CA ASP A 44 -4.76 5.69 -4.11
C ASP A 44 -3.89 4.66 -3.35
N PRO A 45 -4.35 3.42 -3.14
CA PRO A 45 -3.58 2.40 -2.43
C PRO A 45 -2.14 2.25 -2.92
N GLY A 46 -1.92 2.28 -4.24
CA GLY A 46 -0.60 2.11 -4.80
C GLY A 46 0.31 3.34 -4.60
N LEU A 47 -0.20 4.46 -4.09
CA LEU A 47 0.56 5.65 -3.76
C LEU A 47 0.74 5.84 -2.24
N PHE A 48 0.29 4.90 -1.41
CA PHE A 48 0.35 5.01 0.05
C PHE A 48 1.77 5.22 0.58
N VAL A 49 2.76 4.58 -0.05
CA VAL A 49 4.19 4.77 0.25
C VAL A 49 4.61 6.24 0.22
N LEU A 50 4.03 7.04 -0.66
CA LEU A 50 4.41 8.44 -0.87
C LEU A 50 3.93 9.37 0.25
N VAL A 51 2.91 8.99 1.01
CA VAL A 51 2.35 9.80 2.11
C VAL A 51 3.01 9.55 3.47
N GLN A 52 3.90 8.56 3.57
CA GLN A 52 4.62 8.25 4.80
C GLN A 52 5.57 9.39 5.19
N SER A 53 5.67 9.66 6.50
CA SER A 53 6.46 10.77 7.07
C SER A 53 7.84 10.36 7.57
N SER A 54 8.22 9.08 7.53
CA SER A 54 9.57 8.58 7.83
C SER A 54 10.60 8.90 6.73
N LYS A 55 10.43 10.03 6.03
CA LYS A 55 11.27 10.50 4.94
C LYS A 55 11.15 12.01 4.72
N SER A 56 12.23 12.60 4.24
CA SER A 56 12.38 14.04 4.05
C SER A 56 11.56 14.61 2.86
N SER A 57 11.37 13.83 1.81
CA SER A 57 10.68 14.22 0.58
C SER A 57 9.50 13.29 0.25
N VAL A 58 8.74 13.60 -0.80
CA VAL A 58 7.73 12.68 -1.34
C VAL A 58 8.41 11.47 -1.98
N ILE A 59 9.41 11.72 -2.82
CA ILE A 59 10.23 10.70 -3.50
C ILE A 59 11.59 10.64 -2.80
N PRO A 60 11.82 9.62 -1.95
CA PRO A 60 13.08 9.49 -1.22
C PRO A 60 14.20 9.03 -2.15
N LYS A 61 15.44 9.30 -1.76
CA LYS A 61 16.66 8.83 -2.45
C LYS A 61 17.51 8.00 -1.51
N ASN A 62 18.22 7.00 -2.02
CA ASN A 62 19.12 6.14 -1.23
C ASN A 62 18.45 5.59 0.05
N TYR A 63 17.19 5.16 -0.07
CA TYR A 63 16.31 4.89 1.06
C TYR A 63 16.29 3.40 1.46
N ILE A 64 15.76 3.14 2.65
CA ILE A 64 15.47 1.79 3.16
C ILE A 64 14.01 1.46 2.86
N ALA A 65 13.77 0.36 2.14
CA ALA A 65 12.43 -0.20 1.94
C ALA A 65 12.13 -1.22 3.03
N LEU A 66 10.98 -1.11 3.68
CA LEU A 66 10.42 -2.16 4.53
C LEU A 66 9.44 -2.99 3.71
N ALA A 67 9.51 -4.31 3.84
CA ALA A 67 8.58 -5.24 3.23
C ALA A 67 8.12 -6.26 4.28
N GLY A 68 6.88 -6.73 4.20
CA GLY A 68 6.32 -7.65 5.18
C GLY A 68 4.82 -7.51 5.36
N ASP A 69 4.36 -8.04 6.48
CA ASP A 69 2.95 -8.13 6.85
C ASP A 69 2.43 -6.84 7.53
N SER A 70 1.41 -6.98 8.38
CA SER A 70 0.89 -5.90 9.24
C SER A 70 1.95 -5.18 10.09
N ASN A 71 3.04 -5.86 10.48
CA ASN A 71 4.10 -5.26 11.26
C ASN A 71 4.91 -4.28 10.42
N ALA A 72 5.25 -4.65 9.18
CA ALA A 72 5.90 -3.73 8.23
C ALA A 72 5.00 -2.51 7.94
N VAL A 73 3.68 -2.67 8.02
CA VAL A 73 2.73 -1.58 7.77
C VAL A 73 2.62 -0.58 8.93
N GLY A 74 3.06 -0.98 10.13
CA GLY A 74 2.83 -0.24 11.36
C GLY A 74 1.39 -0.25 11.83
N LEU A 75 0.65 -1.34 11.59
CA LEU A 75 -0.65 -1.55 12.22
C LEU A 75 -0.45 -1.88 13.70
N GLY A 76 -1.26 -1.28 14.57
CA GLY A 76 -1.19 -1.52 16.01
C GLY A 76 -1.81 -0.41 16.82
N ASP A 77 -1.69 -0.52 18.14
CA ASP A 77 -2.35 0.37 19.10
C ASP A 77 -1.91 1.82 18.96
N TRP A 78 -0.61 2.06 18.73
CA TRP A 78 -0.10 3.42 18.57
C TRP A 78 -0.74 4.14 17.37
N LEU A 79 -0.86 3.47 16.23
CA LEU A 79 -1.57 4.01 15.09
C LEU A 79 -3.05 4.27 15.44
N ASN A 80 -3.71 3.34 16.13
CA ASN A 80 -5.12 3.46 16.52
C ASN A 80 -5.38 4.62 17.48
N GLU A 81 -4.47 4.89 18.41
CA GLU A 81 -4.54 6.06 19.30
C GLU A 81 -4.38 7.38 18.53
N LEU A 82 -3.40 7.44 17.63
CA LEU A 82 -3.18 8.63 16.81
C LEU A 82 -4.34 8.91 15.86
N LYS A 83 -5.01 7.87 15.36
CA LYS A 83 -6.23 8.01 14.55
C LYS A 83 -7.36 8.70 15.33
N LYS A 84 -7.52 8.37 16.62
CA LYS A 84 -8.53 8.99 17.49
C LYS A 84 -8.20 10.46 17.77
N ASN A 85 -6.93 10.76 18.03
CA ASN A 85 -6.53 12.02 18.63
C ASN A 85 -5.93 13.06 17.65
N SER A 86 -5.31 12.66 16.54
CA SER A 86 -4.65 13.58 15.60
C SER A 86 -5.69 14.36 14.80
N ARG A 87 -5.74 15.70 14.87
CA ARG A 87 -6.68 16.48 14.05
C ARG A 87 -6.12 16.81 12.67
N LEU A 88 -4.83 17.12 12.53
CA LEU A 88 -4.21 17.51 11.24
C LEU A 88 -2.71 17.16 11.14
N GLU A 89 -2.20 16.25 11.95
CA GLU A 89 -0.75 15.94 11.99
C GLU A 89 -0.42 14.63 11.24
N ASN A 90 0.86 14.46 10.89
CA ASN A 90 1.43 13.21 10.38
C ASN A 90 2.52 12.66 11.35
N PRO A 91 2.13 12.28 12.59
CA PRO A 91 3.06 11.91 13.66
C PRO A 91 3.77 10.58 13.39
N SER A 92 4.87 10.35 14.11
CA SER A 92 5.58 9.06 14.11
C SER A 92 4.79 8.00 14.88
N TYR A 93 4.69 6.79 14.32
CA TYR A 93 3.91 5.69 14.93
C TYR A 93 4.39 4.26 14.63
N HIS A 94 5.48 4.13 13.89
CA HIS A 94 5.91 2.88 13.25
C HIS A 94 7.43 2.79 13.27
N SER A 95 7.98 1.57 13.30
CA SER A 95 9.43 1.29 13.29
C SER A 95 10.20 2.05 12.21
N ALA A 96 9.59 2.28 11.03
CA ALA A 96 10.18 3.13 9.98
C ALA A 96 10.62 4.51 10.51
N HIS A 97 9.84 5.13 11.40
CA HIS A 97 10.17 6.43 11.99
C HIS A 97 11.35 6.33 12.95
N PHE A 98 11.44 5.26 13.74
CA PHE A 98 12.59 5.05 14.63
C PHE A 98 13.87 4.80 13.84
N ILE A 99 13.80 3.98 12.79
CA ILE A 99 14.94 3.74 11.89
C ILE A 99 15.36 5.06 11.25
N HIS A 100 14.42 5.84 10.71
CA HIS A 100 14.70 7.17 10.16
C HIS A 100 15.37 8.09 11.19
N GLN A 101 14.83 8.19 12.40
CA GLN A 101 15.38 9.04 13.47
C GLN A 101 16.78 8.60 13.91
N LYS A 102 17.06 7.29 13.96
CA LYS A 102 18.35 6.75 14.39
C LYS A 102 19.42 6.80 13.31
N THR A 103 19.04 6.61 12.04
CA THR A 103 19.99 6.49 10.92
C THR A 103 20.12 7.77 10.10
N GLY A 104 19.15 8.68 10.19
CA GLY A 104 19.03 9.84 9.29
C GLY A 104 18.65 9.46 7.85
N GLN A 105 18.45 8.19 7.53
CA GLN A 105 18.10 7.73 6.18
C GLN A 105 16.59 7.77 5.99
N ASP A 106 16.13 8.10 4.79
CA ASP A 106 14.71 7.98 4.44
C ASP A 106 14.29 6.49 4.49
N VAL A 107 13.13 6.23 5.10
CA VAL A 107 12.57 4.89 5.23
C VAL A 107 11.15 4.90 4.72
N ILE A 108 10.81 3.96 3.84
CA ILE A 108 9.43 3.75 3.38
C ILE A 108 9.04 2.30 3.52
N SER A 109 7.77 2.05 3.81
CA SER A 109 7.22 0.71 3.92
C SER A 109 6.28 0.38 2.78
N PHE A 110 6.52 -0.76 2.15
CA PHE A 110 5.65 -1.43 1.20
C PHE A 110 4.83 -2.56 1.84
N GLY A 111 4.74 -2.59 3.18
CA GLY A 111 4.06 -3.67 3.88
C GLY A 111 2.60 -3.86 3.43
N ALA A 112 2.11 -5.08 3.62
CA ALA A 112 0.74 -5.47 3.36
C ALA A 112 0.10 -6.07 4.62
N GLY A 113 -0.97 -5.45 5.12
CA GLY A 113 -1.71 -5.96 6.26
C GLY A 113 -2.37 -7.31 5.95
N GLY A 114 -2.22 -8.26 6.89
CA GLY A 114 -2.74 -9.63 6.76
C GLY A 114 -2.16 -10.45 5.61
N ALA A 115 -1.03 -10.01 5.03
CA ALA A 115 -0.37 -10.73 3.95
C ALA A 115 0.57 -11.82 4.51
N GLY A 116 0.68 -12.93 3.77
CA GLY A 116 1.80 -13.88 3.90
C GLY A 116 3.02 -13.42 3.09
N SER A 117 4.08 -14.23 3.05
CA SER A 117 5.37 -13.83 2.46
C SER A 117 5.29 -13.51 0.97
N LEU A 118 4.51 -14.25 0.19
CA LEU A 118 4.39 -13.99 -1.25
C LEU A 118 3.77 -12.61 -1.55
N ARG A 119 2.81 -12.17 -0.72
CA ARG A 119 2.23 -10.85 -0.88
C ARG A 119 3.06 -9.77 -0.22
N GLY A 120 3.39 -9.93 1.06
CA GLY A 120 4.09 -8.91 1.85
C GLY A 120 5.52 -8.64 1.41
N LEU A 121 6.22 -9.65 0.86
CA LEU A 121 7.63 -9.52 0.45
C LEU A 121 7.82 -9.36 -1.05
N VAL A 122 6.87 -9.83 -1.86
CA VAL A 122 7.06 -9.91 -3.32
C VAL A 122 6.02 -9.09 -4.07
N SER A 123 4.74 -9.49 -4.11
CA SER A 123 3.79 -8.82 -5.00
C SER A 123 3.43 -7.41 -4.56
N GLU A 124 3.23 -7.16 -3.26
CA GLU A 124 2.86 -5.84 -2.79
C GLU A 124 3.98 -4.81 -3.06
N PRO A 125 5.25 -5.05 -2.66
CA PRO A 125 6.32 -4.09 -2.94
C PRO A 125 6.57 -3.86 -4.43
N ILE A 126 6.59 -4.92 -5.24
CA ILE A 126 6.82 -4.80 -6.68
C ILE A 126 5.68 -4.03 -7.36
N ASN A 127 4.43 -4.37 -7.07
CA ASN A 127 3.30 -3.72 -7.74
C ASN A 127 3.12 -2.26 -7.30
N GLN A 128 3.35 -1.93 -6.02
CA GLN A 128 3.35 -0.53 -5.59
C GLN A 128 4.49 0.26 -6.25
N PHE A 129 5.70 -0.31 -6.32
CA PHE A 129 6.83 0.31 -7.02
C PHE A 129 6.53 0.59 -8.51
N LEU A 130 5.97 -0.39 -9.21
CA LEU A 130 5.57 -0.23 -10.61
C LEU A 130 4.43 0.78 -10.78
N HIS A 131 3.44 0.77 -9.89
CA HIS A 131 2.31 1.71 -9.94
C HIS A 131 2.73 3.15 -9.68
N ILE A 132 3.68 3.38 -8.76
CA ILE A 132 4.26 4.71 -8.53
C ILE A 132 4.96 5.19 -9.80
N ASN A 133 5.80 4.35 -10.40
CA ASN A 133 6.57 4.67 -11.59
C ASN A 133 5.73 4.75 -12.87
N SER A 134 4.48 4.27 -12.87
CA SER A 134 3.54 4.51 -13.98
C SER A 134 2.94 5.91 -13.96
N LYS A 135 3.05 6.66 -12.85
CA LYS A 135 2.51 8.03 -12.76
C LYS A 135 3.54 9.05 -13.24
N ARG A 136 3.11 9.96 -14.12
CA ARG A 136 3.95 11.04 -14.69
C ARG A 136 4.57 11.94 -13.63
N ALA A 137 3.93 12.08 -12.46
CA ALA A 137 4.40 12.94 -11.39
C ALA A 137 5.56 12.35 -10.58
N PHE A 138 5.86 11.05 -10.74
CA PHE A 138 6.78 10.33 -9.86
C PHE A 138 7.81 9.53 -10.65
N SER A 139 9.00 9.41 -10.06
CA SER A 139 10.04 8.48 -10.49
C SER A 139 10.75 7.99 -9.23
N LEU A 140 10.40 6.79 -8.79
CA LEU A 140 10.95 6.20 -7.56
C LEU A 140 12.09 5.27 -7.94
N GLU A 141 13.29 5.56 -7.42
CA GLU A 141 14.47 4.72 -7.60
C GLU A 141 14.36 3.43 -6.77
N GLN A 142 15.15 2.41 -7.12
CA GLN A 142 15.25 1.20 -6.31
C GLN A 142 15.79 1.52 -4.90
N PRO A 143 15.34 0.80 -3.87
CA PRO A 143 15.85 1.01 -2.52
C PRO A 143 17.34 0.62 -2.42
N LYS A 144 18.07 1.29 -1.53
CA LYS A 144 19.46 0.94 -1.20
C LYS A 144 19.51 -0.32 -0.34
N HIS A 145 18.54 -0.48 0.56
CA HIS A 145 18.41 -1.62 1.44
C HIS A 145 16.95 -2.05 1.51
N ILE A 146 16.72 -3.36 1.59
CA ILE A 146 15.39 -3.92 1.87
C ILE A 146 15.48 -4.60 3.23
N LEU A 147 14.65 -4.15 4.17
CA LEU A 147 14.49 -4.77 5.48
C LEU A 147 13.16 -5.53 5.52
N VAL A 148 13.24 -6.83 5.78
CA VAL A 148 12.11 -7.75 5.75
C VAL A 148 11.57 -7.98 7.15
N TYR A 149 10.26 -7.81 7.32
CA TYR A 149 9.54 -8.14 8.53
C TYR A 149 8.80 -9.44 8.23
N PHE A 150 9.19 -10.49 8.95
CA PHE A 150 8.59 -11.81 8.86
C PHE A 150 8.00 -12.16 10.22
N TYR A 151 6.71 -12.44 10.26
CA TYR A 151 6.02 -12.85 11.47
C TYR A 151 5.49 -14.27 11.29
N ALA A 152 6.19 -15.23 11.91
CA ALA A 152 5.94 -16.65 11.74
C ALA A 152 4.51 -17.10 12.09
N GLY A 153 3.76 -16.31 12.87
CA GLY A 153 2.40 -16.69 13.30
C GLY A 153 1.43 -16.87 12.13
N ASN A 154 1.18 -15.83 11.36
CA ASN A 154 0.27 -15.88 10.20
C ASN A 154 0.98 -16.20 8.88
N ASP A 155 2.25 -15.81 8.73
CA ASP A 155 2.97 -15.99 7.47
C ASP A 155 3.12 -17.45 7.07
N LEU A 156 3.32 -18.35 8.04
CA LEU A 156 3.45 -19.78 7.78
C LEU A 156 2.17 -20.37 7.21
N ASN A 157 1.03 -20.15 7.87
CA ASN A 157 -0.26 -20.64 7.40
C ASN A 157 -0.62 -20.05 6.03
N ASN A 158 -0.41 -18.75 5.84
CA ASN A 158 -0.69 -18.09 4.57
C ASN A 158 0.20 -18.63 3.44
N ASN A 159 1.47 -18.91 3.71
CA ASN A 159 2.38 -19.47 2.70
C ASN A 159 1.99 -20.91 2.33
N ILE A 160 1.59 -21.72 3.32
CA ILE A 160 1.06 -23.06 3.08
C ILE A 160 -0.17 -22.96 2.20
N GLU A 161 -1.11 -22.07 2.52
CA GLU A 161 -2.32 -21.85 1.72
C GLU A 161 -2.00 -21.46 0.27
N GLU A 162 -1.05 -20.53 0.06
CA GLU A 162 -0.60 -20.14 -1.27
C GLU A 162 -0.02 -21.31 -2.08
N VAL A 163 0.74 -22.19 -1.43
CA VAL A 163 1.27 -23.40 -2.06
C VAL A 163 0.13 -24.36 -2.39
N GLU A 164 -0.69 -24.72 -1.40
CA GLU A 164 -1.77 -25.71 -1.53
C GLU A 164 -2.82 -25.29 -2.56
N GLN A 165 -3.28 -24.04 -2.51
CA GLN A 165 -4.40 -23.59 -3.33
C GLN A 165 -3.95 -23.06 -4.71
N ARG A 166 -2.79 -22.40 -4.80
CA ARG A 166 -2.41 -21.66 -6.02
C ARG A 166 -1.25 -22.29 -6.76
N PHE A 167 -0.23 -22.77 -6.05
CA PHE A 167 0.89 -23.45 -6.70
C PHE A 167 0.45 -24.83 -7.20
N LYS A 168 -0.05 -25.72 -6.34
CA LYS A 168 -0.43 -27.10 -6.70
C LYS A 168 -1.51 -27.17 -7.78
N SER A 169 -2.39 -26.17 -7.85
CA SER A 169 -3.45 -26.11 -8.86
C SER A 169 -2.91 -26.02 -10.30
N LYS A 170 -1.71 -25.45 -10.50
CA LYS A 170 -1.18 -25.15 -11.85
C LYS A 170 0.28 -25.58 -12.08
N TYR A 171 1.00 -25.97 -11.04
CA TYR A 171 2.44 -26.24 -11.08
C TYR A 171 2.77 -27.57 -10.38
N ASP A 172 3.81 -28.26 -10.87
CA ASP A 172 4.32 -29.51 -10.30
C ASP A 172 5.04 -29.25 -8.97
N THR A 173 4.56 -29.87 -7.88
CA THR A 173 5.12 -29.76 -6.53
C THR A 173 6.57 -30.19 -6.43
N ASN A 174 6.99 -31.15 -7.26
CA ASN A 174 8.38 -31.63 -7.25
C ASN A 174 9.36 -30.56 -7.75
N GLN A 175 8.85 -29.53 -8.42
CA GLN A 175 9.62 -28.42 -8.98
C GLN A 175 9.52 -27.15 -8.12
N ILE A 176 8.90 -27.19 -6.93
CA ILE A 176 8.73 -25.99 -6.09
C ILE A 176 10.09 -25.36 -5.69
N TYR A 177 11.11 -26.20 -5.52
CA TYR A 177 12.48 -25.76 -5.20
C TYR A 177 13.30 -25.36 -6.42
N ASN A 178 12.78 -25.52 -7.63
CA ASN A 178 13.45 -25.09 -8.85
C ASN A 178 13.27 -23.57 -9.02
N PRO A 179 14.32 -22.74 -8.91
CA PRO A 179 14.18 -21.29 -8.85
C PRO A 179 13.54 -20.70 -10.11
N LYS A 180 13.83 -21.25 -11.30
CA LYS A 180 13.24 -20.77 -12.56
C LYS A 180 11.75 -21.12 -12.64
N TYR A 181 11.38 -22.29 -12.15
CA TYR A 181 10.00 -22.76 -12.17
C TYR A 181 9.14 -21.99 -11.16
N PHE A 182 9.65 -21.83 -9.94
CA PHE A 182 8.99 -21.04 -8.90
C PHE A 182 8.86 -19.56 -9.31
N ARG A 183 9.88 -18.99 -9.96
CA ARG A 183 9.81 -17.63 -10.51
C ARG A 183 8.66 -17.45 -11.51
N ARG A 184 8.41 -18.44 -12.38
CA ARG A 184 7.27 -18.40 -13.30
C ARG A 184 5.94 -18.35 -12.56
N PHE A 185 5.79 -19.16 -11.51
CA PHE A 185 4.62 -19.10 -10.63
C PHE A 185 4.45 -17.69 -10.03
N ILE A 186 5.52 -17.09 -9.49
CA ILE A 186 5.46 -15.72 -8.97
C ILE A 186 5.03 -14.73 -10.04
N GLU A 187 5.64 -14.76 -11.21
CA GLU A 187 5.34 -13.81 -12.29
C GLU A 187 3.91 -13.97 -12.84
N GLU A 188 3.46 -15.21 -13.06
CA GLU A 188 2.20 -15.49 -13.74
C GLU A 188 0.98 -15.53 -12.82
N VAL A 189 1.16 -16.03 -11.60
CA VAL A 189 0.06 -16.23 -10.66
C VAL A 189 0.04 -15.14 -9.60
N ILE A 190 1.19 -14.70 -9.11
CA ILE A 190 1.27 -13.78 -7.97
C ILE A 190 1.28 -12.31 -8.43
N LEU A 191 2.12 -11.96 -9.42
CA LEU A 191 2.25 -10.57 -9.89
C LEU A 191 1.12 -10.15 -10.83
N LYS A 192 0.79 -10.94 -11.86
CA LYS A 192 -0.25 -10.57 -12.85
C LYS A 192 -1.66 -10.46 -12.27
N ASN A 193 -1.95 -11.13 -11.16
CA ASN A 193 -3.27 -11.13 -10.52
C ASN A 193 -3.42 -10.06 -9.42
N HIS A 194 -2.47 -9.14 -9.28
CA HIS A 194 -2.53 -8.11 -8.26
C HIS A 194 -3.57 -7.03 -8.58
N ALA A 195 -4.18 -6.42 -7.56
CA ALA A 195 -5.20 -5.38 -7.76
C ALA A 195 -4.62 -4.08 -8.37
N LEU A 196 -3.32 -3.84 -8.17
CA LEU A 196 -2.60 -2.66 -8.69
C LEU A 196 -2.07 -2.85 -10.12
N THR A 197 -2.15 -4.07 -10.68
CA THR A 197 -1.87 -4.32 -12.10
C THR A 197 -2.97 -3.65 -12.91
N THR A 198 -2.79 -2.36 -13.26
CA THR A 198 -3.83 -1.56 -13.91
C THR A 198 -3.32 -0.88 -15.18
N SER A 199 -4.28 -0.69 -16.10
CA SER A 199 -4.07 -0.16 -17.44
C SER A 199 -3.68 1.33 -17.43
N ASP A 200 -2.78 1.67 -18.36
CA ASP A 200 -2.30 3.02 -18.60
C ASP A 200 -3.42 3.93 -19.15
N SER A 201 -4.27 4.42 -18.26
CA SER A 201 -5.23 5.48 -18.59
C SER A 201 -4.64 6.84 -18.29
N ILE A 202 -4.90 7.83 -19.16
CA ILE A 202 -4.51 9.22 -18.92
C ILE A 202 -5.11 9.75 -17.61
N TRP A 203 -6.30 9.26 -17.25
CA TRP A 203 -7.02 9.60 -16.02
C TRP A 203 -6.30 9.12 -14.76
N SER A 204 -5.38 8.16 -14.88
CA SER A 204 -4.62 7.66 -13.74
C SER A 204 -3.66 8.69 -13.13
N ASN A 205 -3.33 9.74 -13.89
CA ASN A 205 -2.42 10.81 -13.47
C ASN A 205 -3.11 11.95 -12.70
N PHE A 206 -4.45 11.97 -12.60
CA PHE A 206 -5.17 12.97 -11.82
C PHE A 206 -5.25 12.57 -10.33
N ILE A 207 -4.12 12.64 -9.65
CA ILE A 207 -3.92 12.27 -8.25
C ILE A 207 -4.77 13.14 -7.31
N PHE A 208 -4.76 14.47 -7.46
CA PHE A 208 -5.53 15.37 -6.60
C PHE A 208 -7.02 15.19 -6.79
N SER A 209 -7.46 15.08 -8.05
CA SER A 209 -8.87 14.92 -8.38
C SER A 209 -9.41 13.61 -7.79
N LYS A 210 -8.68 12.49 -7.94
CA LYS A 210 -9.04 11.20 -7.34
C LYS A 210 -9.09 11.25 -5.81
N PHE A 211 -8.08 11.87 -5.19
CA PHE A 211 -8.05 12.08 -3.74
C PHE A 211 -9.29 12.83 -3.27
N THR A 212 -9.67 13.90 -3.97
CA THR A 212 -10.83 14.74 -3.64
C THR A 212 -12.13 13.97 -3.80
N VAL A 213 -12.32 13.27 -4.92
CA VAL A 213 -13.51 12.43 -5.17
C VAL A 213 -13.65 11.36 -4.10
N LYS A 214 -12.57 10.63 -3.78
CA LYS A 214 -12.58 9.61 -2.73
C LYS A 214 -12.86 10.20 -1.36
N GLY A 215 -12.31 11.38 -1.05
CA GLY A 215 -12.60 12.12 0.17
C GLY A 215 -14.08 12.50 0.30
N ILE A 216 -14.68 13.03 -0.77
CA ILE A 216 -16.10 13.37 -0.82
C ILE A 216 -16.97 12.13 -0.62
N ILE A 217 -16.68 11.04 -1.35
CA ILE A 217 -17.40 9.76 -1.19
C ILE A 217 -17.30 9.26 0.26
N ASN A 218 -16.12 9.34 0.86
CA ASN A 218 -15.90 8.92 2.25
C ASN A 218 -16.69 9.78 3.24
N LEU A 219 -16.78 11.09 3.03
CA LEU A 219 -17.57 12.00 3.86
C LEU A 219 -19.07 11.71 3.76
N PHE A 220 -19.60 11.54 2.54
CA PHE A 220 -21.01 11.16 2.34
C PHE A 220 -21.32 9.81 2.98
N ASN A 221 -20.45 8.83 2.81
CA ASN A 221 -20.62 7.52 3.41
C ASN A 221 -20.53 7.55 4.94
N GLN A 222 -19.71 8.43 5.54
CA GLN A 222 -19.69 8.63 6.99
C GLN A 222 -20.97 9.26 7.53
N GLN A 223 -21.61 10.16 6.77
CA GLN A 223 -22.88 10.78 7.17
C GLN A 223 -24.07 9.82 7.04
N THR A 224 -24.03 8.88 6.08
CA THR A 224 -25.11 7.91 5.85
C THR A 224 -24.93 6.61 6.64
N SER A 225 -23.70 6.25 6.99
CA SER A 225 -23.37 5.12 7.87
C SER A 225 -23.48 5.53 9.34
N LYS A 226 -24.34 4.86 10.13
CA LYS A 226 -24.37 4.98 11.61
C LYS A 226 -23.08 4.50 12.31
N GLU A 227 -22.04 4.13 11.58
CA GLU A 227 -20.79 3.64 12.16
C GLU A 227 -19.58 4.40 11.60
N GLY A 228 -18.76 4.97 12.49
CA GLY A 228 -17.42 5.50 12.21
C GLY A 228 -16.41 4.46 11.72
N LYS A 229 -16.85 3.28 11.26
CA LYS A 229 -16.03 2.13 10.84
C LYS A 229 -15.59 2.19 9.38
N GLN A 230 -16.10 3.12 8.56
CA GLN A 230 -15.78 3.14 7.12
C GLN A 230 -14.39 3.69 6.80
N TRP A 231 -13.88 4.64 7.59
CA TRP A 231 -12.51 5.13 7.45
C TRP A 231 -11.50 4.04 7.79
N ASP A 232 -11.74 3.29 8.88
CA ASP A 232 -10.96 2.10 9.20
C ASP A 232 -11.12 1.02 8.13
N LYS A 233 -12.31 0.78 7.57
CA LYS A 233 -12.46 -0.16 6.44
C LYS A 233 -11.68 0.26 5.20
N ASN A 234 -11.59 1.55 4.87
CA ASN A 234 -10.85 2.01 3.70
C ASN A 234 -9.34 2.04 3.96
N PHE A 235 -8.89 2.45 5.15
CA PHE A 235 -7.50 2.39 5.56
C PHE A 235 -7.00 0.94 5.74
N GLN A 236 -7.86 0.08 6.28
CA GLN A 236 -7.64 -1.36 6.31
C GLN A 236 -7.74 -1.95 4.91
N ALA A 237 -8.66 -1.56 4.02
CA ALA A 237 -8.70 -2.06 2.64
C ALA A 237 -7.53 -1.56 1.78
N LEU A 238 -6.98 -0.39 2.09
CA LEU A 238 -5.71 0.11 1.54
C LEU A 238 -4.53 -0.78 1.93
N LYS A 239 -4.60 -1.45 3.09
CA LYS A 239 -3.53 -2.30 3.65
C LYS A 239 -3.82 -3.80 3.48
N ASN A 240 -5.09 -4.20 3.36
CA ASN A 240 -5.62 -5.56 3.36
C ASN A 240 -6.31 -5.91 2.03
N SER A 241 -5.97 -5.28 0.89
CA SER A 241 -6.63 -5.60 -0.38
C SER A 241 -6.55 -7.10 -0.66
N ASN A 242 -7.72 -7.75 -0.57
CA ASN A 242 -8.07 -9.17 -0.62
C ASN A 242 -7.75 -10.03 0.60
N SER A 243 -8.57 -9.90 1.65
CA SER A 243 -8.75 -10.91 2.71
C SER A 243 -10.04 -11.75 2.55
N ARG A 244 -10.54 -11.96 1.33
CA ARG A 244 -11.71 -12.84 1.11
C ARG A 244 -11.25 -14.28 0.88
N LEU A 245 -10.82 -14.94 1.95
CA LEU A 245 -10.74 -16.39 2.01
C LEU A 245 -11.59 -16.83 3.21
N GLN A 246 -12.61 -17.64 2.92
CA GLN A 246 -13.47 -18.26 3.93
C GLN A 246 -12.71 -19.44 4.53
N TRP A 247 -12.56 -19.41 5.85
CA TRP A 247 -11.83 -20.41 6.64
C TRP A 247 -12.51 -21.79 6.55
N ASN A 248 -11.70 -22.82 6.29
CA ASN A 248 -12.06 -24.21 6.54
C ASN A 248 -11.08 -24.82 7.55
N TRP A 249 -11.56 -25.05 8.78
CA TRP A 249 -10.77 -25.51 9.92
C TRP A 249 -10.33 -26.99 9.84
N ALA A 250 -10.76 -27.72 8.81
CA ALA A 250 -10.48 -29.15 8.66
C ALA A 250 -9.10 -29.48 8.04
N LEU A 251 -8.31 -28.49 7.63
CA LEU A 251 -7.02 -28.67 6.93
C LEU A 251 -5.78 -28.56 7.83
N ILE A 252 -5.95 -28.33 9.13
CA ILE A 252 -4.86 -27.95 10.05
C ILE A 252 -4.21 -29.14 10.77
N GLU A 253 -4.74 -30.37 10.65
CA GLU A 253 -4.29 -31.49 11.50
C GLU A 253 -3.28 -32.48 10.89
N GLU A 254 -2.75 -32.30 9.66
CA GLU A 254 -2.07 -33.44 9.00
C GLU A 254 -0.52 -33.37 8.82
N TYR A 255 0.23 -32.28 9.01
CA TYR A 255 1.69 -32.31 8.69
C TYR A 255 2.62 -31.46 9.59
N PRO A 256 3.32 -32.07 10.58
CA PRO A 256 4.18 -31.36 11.53
C PRO A 256 5.64 -31.10 11.12
N ASP A 257 6.21 -31.76 10.09
CA ASP A 257 7.67 -31.92 10.00
C ASP A 257 8.42 -31.12 8.91
N PHE A 258 7.77 -30.23 8.16
CA PHE A 258 8.40 -29.61 6.98
C PHE A 258 9.08 -28.25 7.21
N LEU A 259 8.87 -27.60 8.36
CA LEU A 259 9.20 -26.18 8.57
C LEU A 259 10.64 -25.87 9.01
N LEU A 260 11.46 -26.87 9.34
CA LEU A 260 12.73 -26.65 10.05
C LEU A 260 13.96 -26.36 9.17
N LYS A 261 13.86 -26.26 7.84
CA LYS A 261 15.06 -26.23 6.96
C LYS A 261 15.19 -25.07 5.97
N THR A 262 14.26 -24.11 5.89
CA THR A 262 14.18 -23.22 4.72
C THR A 262 14.77 -21.81 4.91
N PHE A 263 15.46 -21.51 6.02
CA PHE A 263 15.83 -20.13 6.38
C PHE A 263 17.32 -19.86 6.65
N ASP A 264 18.24 -20.60 6.02
CA ASP A 264 19.69 -20.44 6.27
C ASP A 264 20.34 -19.14 5.75
N ASN A 265 19.59 -18.18 5.16
CA ASN A 265 20.15 -16.92 4.65
C ASN A 265 19.33 -15.65 4.97
N ILE A 266 18.43 -15.69 5.95
CA ILE A 266 17.78 -14.48 6.46
C ILE A 266 18.65 -13.92 7.57
N ALA A 267 19.15 -12.69 7.40
CA ALA A 267 19.74 -11.94 8.49
C ALA A 267 18.64 -11.64 9.52
N LEU A 268 18.57 -12.48 10.55
CA LEU A 268 17.86 -12.23 11.78
C LEU A 268 18.63 -11.12 12.51
N ILE A 269 17.92 -10.06 12.91
CA ILE A 269 18.42 -9.19 13.97
C ILE A 269 18.14 -9.97 15.25
N ASP A 270 19.14 -10.72 15.73
CA ASP A 270 19.13 -11.23 17.09
C ASP A 270 19.10 -10.04 18.06
N GLY A 271 18.15 -10.09 19.00
CA GLY A 271 18.14 -9.25 20.20
C GLY A 271 18.89 -9.92 21.34
#